data_AF-X1FUS5-F1
#
_entry.id   AF-X1FUS5-F1
#
_cell.length_a   1.000
_cell.length_b   1.000
_cell.length_c   1.000
_cell.angle_alpha   90.00
_cell.angle_beta   90.00
_cell.angle_gamma   90.00
#
_symmetry.space_group_name_H-M   'P 1'
#
loop_
_entity.id
_entity.type
_entity.pdbx_description
1 polymer ?
#
loop_
_entity_poly.entity_id
_entity_poly.type
_entity_poly.pdbx_seq_one_letter_code
_entity_poly.pdbx_strand_id
1 'polypeptide(L)'
;LMKENMKKEKKETILKELEKIKKEAINSSGKKYYSISVKQIKKITRKFQTKSREIEISALQNNIIPERYQPNSGVISLSEQAELLSNL
;
A
#
# COMPACT_ATOMS: atom_id res chain seq x y z
N LEU A 1 2.66 -0.30 25.39
CA LEU A 1 1.23 0.10 25.57
C LEU A 1 0.88 1.41 24.86
N MET A 2 1.06 2.63 25.43
CA MET A 2 0.63 3.87 24.75
C MET A 2 1.25 4.08 23.35
N LYS A 3 2.56 3.85 23.20
CA LYS A 3 3.25 3.98 21.91
C LYS A 3 2.79 2.96 20.85
N GLU A 4 2.31 1.79 21.27
CA GLU A 4 1.82 0.75 20.35
C GLU A 4 0.40 1.05 19.89
N ASN A 5 -0.44 1.53 20.80
CA ASN A 5 -1.80 1.97 20.48
C ASN A 5 -1.79 3.11 19.45
N MET A 6 -0.92 4.11 19.64
CA MET A 6 -0.76 5.20 18.67
C MET A 6 -0.27 4.71 17.29
N LYS A 7 0.64 3.73 17.25
CA LYS A 7 1.10 3.12 15.99
C LYS A 7 -0.05 2.38 15.29
N LYS A 8 -0.88 1.66 16.04
CA LYS A 8 -2.04 0.95 15.52
C LYS A 8 -3.08 1.92 14.94
N GLU A 9 -3.44 2.97 15.68
CA GLU A 9 -4.38 4.01 15.23
C GLU A 9 -3.89 4.71 13.96
N LYS A 10 -2.60 5.03 13.88
CA LYS A 10 -1.99 5.61 12.67
C LYS A 10 -2.11 4.65 11.48
N LYS A 11 -1.82 3.36 11.66
CA LYS A 11 -1.93 2.34 10.61
C LYS A 11 -3.38 2.20 10.12
N GLU A 12 -4.33 2.14 11.03
CA GLU A 12 -5.77 2.08 10.69
C GLU A 12 -6.23 3.32 9.92
N THR A 13 -5.75 4.51 10.30
CA THR A 13 -6.10 5.76 9.62
C THR A 13 -5.50 5.82 8.21
N ILE A 14 -4.26 5.36 8.03
CA ILE A 14 -3.63 5.22 6.71
C ILE A 14 -4.43 4.25 5.84
N LEU A 15 -4.83 3.10 6.38
CA LEU A 15 -5.62 2.11 5.65
C LEU A 15 -6.97 2.68 5.18
N LYS A 16 -7.69 3.42 6.04
CA LYS A 16 -8.93 4.09 5.66
C LYS A 16 -8.73 5.06 4.49
N GLU A 17 -7.59 5.75 4.42
CA GLU A 17 -7.31 6.62 3.27
C GLU A 17 -6.92 5.86 2.01
N LEU A 18 -6.16 4.78 2.13
CA LEU A 18 -5.87 3.90 1.01
C LEU A 18 -7.16 3.35 0.40
N GLU A 19 -8.08 2.87 1.24
CA GLU A 19 -9.39 2.35 0.82
C GLU A 19 -10.24 3.39 0.07
N LYS A 20 -10.21 4.65 0.51
CA LYS A 20 -10.95 5.73 -0.15
C LYS A 20 -10.40 6.12 -1.52
N ILE A 21 -9.09 6.03 -1.71
CA ILE A 21 -8.44 6.56 -2.92
C ILE A 21 -7.97 5.49 -3.89
N LYS A 22 -8.04 4.20 -3.53
CA LYS A 22 -7.70 3.10 -4.43
C LYS A 22 -8.54 3.17 -5.69
N LYS A 23 -7.96 2.73 -6.80
CA LYS A 23 -8.64 2.63 -8.09
C LYS A 23 -8.78 1.18 -8.48
N GLU A 24 -9.94 0.79 -8.97
CA GLU A 24 -10.10 -0.49 -9.66
C GLU A 24 -9.35 -0.44 -10.99
N ALA A 25 -8.66 -1.54 -11.29
CA ALA A 25 -7.97 -1.76 -12.56
C ALA A 25 -8.18 -3.22 -12.98
N ILE A 26 -7.94 -3.50 -14.26
CA ILE A 26 -8.09 -4.83 -14.85
C ILE A 26 -6.73 -5.21 -15.46
N ASN A 27 -6.24 -6.41 -15.17
CA ASN A 27 -4.99 -6.90 -15.74
C ASN A 27 -5.24 -7.55 -17.13
N SER A 28 -4.18 -7.98 -17.81
CA SER A 28 -4.27 -8.62 -19.13
C SER A 28 -5.11 -9.91 -19.15
N SER A 29 -5.30 -10.57 -18.00
CA SER A 29 -6.14 -11.76 -17.86
C SER A 29 -7.61 -11.44 -17.54
N GLY A 30 -8.02 -10.17 -17.55
CA GLY A 30 -9.38 -9.75 -17.20
C GLY A 30 -9.68 -9.76 -15.69
N LYS A 31 -8.69 -10.03 -14.83
CA LYS A 31 -8.86 -10.04 -13.37
C LYS A 31 -8.82 -8.61 -12.83
N LYS A 32 -9.85 -8.27 -12.06
CA LYS A 32 -9.93 -7.00 -11.32
C LYS A 32 -8.95 -6.98 -10.16
N TYR A 33 -8.36 -5.83 -9.91
CA TYR A 33 -7.51 -5.56 -8.76
C TYR A 33 -7.60 -4.09 -8.35
N TYR A 34 -7.16 -3.79 -7.12
CA TYR A 34 -7.06 -2.41 -6.65
C TYR A 34 -5.64 -1.89 -6.76
N SER A 35 -5.51 -0.64 -7.17
CA SER A 35 -4.23 0.02 -7.38
C SER A 35 -4.16 1.40 -6.76
N ILE A 36 -2.94 1.87 -6.52
CA ILE A 36 -2.67 3.24 -6.07
C ILE A 36 -1.46 3.83 -6.80
N SER A 37 -1.62 5.05 -7.29
CA SER A 37 -0.54 5.76 -8.00
C SER A 37 0.53 6.31 -7.08
N VAL A 38 1.73 6.50 -7.62
CA VAL A 38 2.84 7.16 -6.91
C VAL A 38 2.44 8.56 -6.41
N LYS A 39 1.61 9.29 -7.18
CA LYS A 39 1.10 10.62 -6.79
C LYS A 39 0.20 10.53 -5.55
N GLN A 40 -0.67 9.52 -5.48
CA GLN A 40 -1.53 9.29 -4.32
C GLN A 40 -0.72 8.89 -3.08
N ILE A 41 0.28 8.01 -3.22
CA ILE A 41 1.20 7.64 -2.13
C ILE A 41 1.91 8.89 -1.59
N LYS A 42 2.43 9.76 -2.46
CA LYS A 42 3.07 11.02 -2.04
C LYS A 42 2.12 11.94 -1.27
N LYS A 43 0.83 11.98 -1.63
CA LYS A 43 -0.18 12.76 -0.89
C LYS A 43 -0.38 12.21 0.54
N ILE A 44 -0.54 10.89 0.68
CA ILE A 44 -0.70 10.23 2.00
C ILE A 44 0.58 10.43 2.85
N THR A 45 1.76 10.23 2.25
CA THR A 45 3.08 10.43 2.88
C THR A 45 3.16 11.82 3.54
N ARG A 46 2.78 12.87 2.80
CA ARG A 46 2.76 14.26 3.32
C ARG A 46 1.72 14.46 4.41
N LYS A 47 0.50 13.93 4.22
CA LYS A 47 -0.60 14.06 5.17
C LYS A 47 -0.28 13.47 6.56
N PHE A 48 0.34 12.28 6.57
CA PHE A 48 0.61 11.54 7.81
C PHE A 48 2.05 11.66 8.30
N GLN A 49 2.86 12.52 7.67
CA GLN A 49 4.28 12.72 7.95
C GLN A 49 4.99 11.38 8.17
N THR A 50 4.85 10.47 7.20
CA THR A 50 5.46 9.14 7.26
C THR A 50 6.23 8.82 5.99
N LYS A 51 7.02 7.75 6.00
CA LYS A 51 7.78 7.28 4.85
C LYS A 51 6.83 6.67 3.81
N SER A 52 7.05 6.94 2.52
CA SER A 52 6.26 6.32 1.44
C SER A 52 6.29 4.80 1.50
N ARG A 53 7.42 4.24 1.94
CA ARG A 53 7.61 2.81 2.19
C ARG A 53 6.58 2.21 3.16
N GLU A 54 6.25 2.90 4.26
CA GLU A 54 5.22 2.42 5.20
C GLU A 54 3.83 2.40 4.56
N ILE A 55 3.55 3.37 3.69
CA ILE A 55 2.28 3.44 2.94
C ILE A 55 2.20 2.28 1.94
N GLU A 56 3.29 1.95 1.27
CA GLU A 56 3.35 0.86 0.30
C GLU A 56 3.23 -0.51 0.93
N ILE A 57 3.93 -0.75 2.04
CA ILE A 57 3.76 -1.98 2.83
C ILE A 57 2.29 -2.12 3.27
N SER A 58 1.69 -1.03 3.75
CA SER A 58 0.27 -1.04 4.15
C SER A 58 -0.66 -1.33 2.97
N ALA A 59 -0.38 -0.78 1.79
CA ALA A 59 -1.16 -1.05 0.58
C ALA A 59 -1.05 -2.52 0.16
N LEU A 60 0.17 -3.06 0.06
CA LEU A 60 0.43 -4.45 -0.33
C LEU A 60 -0.20 -5.46 0.64
N GLN A 61 -0.09 -5.22 1.95
CA GLN A 61 -0.73 -6.04 2.99
C GLN A 61 -2.26 -6.07 2.88
N ASN A 62 -2.88 -5.09 2.20
CA ASN A 62 -4.32 -4.98 2.03
C ASN A 62 -4.76 -5.17 0.57
N ASN A 63 -3.96 -5.90 -0.23
CA ASN A 63 -4.27 -6.22 -1.63
C ASN A 63 -4.46 -4.99 -2.55
N ILE A 64 -3.84 -3.87 -2.22
CA ILE A 64 -3.77 -2.68 -3.06
C ILE A 64 -2.37 -2.61 -3.66
N ILE A 65 -2.27 -2.60 -4.98
CA ILE A 65 -1.00 -2.65 -5.71
C ILE A 65 -0.52 -1.22 -6.02
N PRO A 66 0.61 -0.76 -5.44
CA PRO A 66 1.28 0.43 -5.94
C PRO A 66 1.63 0.28 -7.43
N GLU A 67 1.25 1.24 -8.27
CA GLU A 67 1.42 1.14 -9.74
C GLU A 67 2.84 0.77 -10.17
N ARG A 68 3.85 1.28 -9.46
CA ARG A 68 5.26 0.97 -9.74
C ARG A 68 5.68 -0.47 -9.49
N TYR A 69 4.85 -1.27 -8.80
CA TYR A 69 5.07 -2.69 -8.55
C TYR A 69 4.23 -3.58 -9.48
N GLN A 70 3.39 -3.02 -10.34
CA GLN A 70 2.65 -3.78 -11.36
C GLN A 70 3.56 -4.64 -12.26
N PRO A 71 4.76 -4.19 -12.69
CA PRO A 71 5.64 -5.04 -13.49
C PRO A 71 6.08 -6.32 -12.78
N ASN A 72 6.10 -6.32 -11.45
CA ASN A 72 6.48 -7.48 -10.63
C ASN A 72 5.26 -8.33 -10.20
N SER A 73 4.04 -7.92 -10.59
CA SER A 73 2.83 -8.66 -10.24
C SER A 73 2.79 -9.99 -10.99
N GLY A 74 2.98 -11.08 -10.26
CA GLY A 74 3.01 -12.45 -10.81
C GLY A 74 4.36 -13.17 -10.68
N VAL A 75 5.45 -12.47 -10.36
CA VAL A 75 6.75 -13.10 -10.07
C VAL A 75 6.84 -13.51 -8.60
N ILE A 76 6.39 -12.61 -7.72
CA ILE A 76 6.29 -12.83 -6.28
C ILE A 76 4.96 -12.28 -5.77
N SER A 77 4.42 -12.91 -4.72
CA SER A 77 3.16 -12.52 -4.09
C SER A 77 3.24 -11.12 -3.47
N LEU A 78 2.07 -10.48 -3.28
CA LEU A 78 2.01 -9.16 -2.65
C LEU A 78 2.52 -9.18 -1.20
N SER A 79 2.32 -10.30 -0.48
CA SER A 79 2.87 -10.50 0.87
C SER A 79 4.39 -10.59 0.86
N GLU A 80 4.98 -11.36 -0.06
CA GLU A 80 6.44 -11.44 -0.21
C GLU A 80 7.04 -10.08 -0.60
N GLN A 81 6.38 -9.33 -1.49
CA GLN A 81 6.79 -7.96 -1.81
C GLN A 81 6.76 -7.06 -0.57
N ALA A 82 5.74 -7.15 0.27
CA ALA A 82 5.64 -6.39 1.50
C ALA A 82 6.73 -6.78 2.52
N GLU A 83 7.08 -8.06 2.59
CA GLU A 83 8.13 -8.58 3.48
C GLU A 83 9.52 -8.12 3.05
N LEU A 84 9.85 -8.24 1.76
CA LEU A 84 11.10 -7.71 1.19
C LEU A 84 11.20 -6.19 1.44
N LEU A 85 10.10 -5.48 1.18
CA LEU A 85 10.01 -4.05 1.50
C LEU A 85 10.01 -3.77 2.99
N SER A 86 9.86 -4.71 3.90
CA SER A 86 10.00 -4.44 5.34
C SER A 86 11.46 -4.60 5.81
N ASN A 87 12.28 -5.32 5.04
CA ASN A 87 13.66 -5.70 5.40
C ASN A 87 14.76 -4.83 4.76
N LEU A 88 14.45 -3.99 3.77
CA LEU A 88 15.36 -2.96 3.23
C LEU A 88 15.62 -1.80 4.21
#